data_AF-A0A182PX90-F1
#
_entry.id   AF-A0A182PX90-F1
#
_cell.length_a   1.000
_cell.length_b   1.000
_cell.length_c   1.000
_cell.angle_alpha   90.00
_cell.angle_beta   90.00
_cell.angle_gamma   90.00
#
_symmetry.space_group_name_H-M   'P 1'
#
loop_
_entity.id
_entity.type
_entity.pdbx_description
1 polymer ?
#
loop_
_entity_poly.entity_id
_entity_poly.type
_entity_poly.pdbx_seq_one_letter_code
_entity_poly.pdbx_strand_id
1 'polypeptide(L)'
;MVVGIYCGASKADHVDDYLHPLVSEMKDILDNGVCIDGRQISIKLRAIIAGAPTRAFIKGVAYHNGIHACMKCKIMGRSYQRRMTYEGTAEERMDEEFRRGAYCIGHQKKPTPLLAIKSLDIVRDVPTSDDLHLVNIGNTQDYC
;
A
#
# COMPACT_ATOMS: atom_id res chain seq x y z
N MET A 1 2.65 16.79 13.17
CA MET A 1 4.00 16.24 13.36
C MET A 1 4.40 15.53 12.08
N VAL A 2 5.50 15.93 11.46
CA VAL A 2 6.04 15.27 10.27
C VAL A 2 7.19 14.37 10.73
N VAL A 3 7.15 13.10 10.34
CA VAL A 3 8.13 12.07 10.73
C VAL A 3 9.12 11.72 9.61
N GLY A 4 8.90 12.22 8.39
CA GLY A 4 9.84 12.06 7.28
C GLY A 4 9.38 12.80 6.03
N ILE A 5 10.32 13.35 5.27
CA ILE A 5 10.08 14.04 3.99
C ILE A 5 11.08 13.50 2.98
N TYR A 6 10.59 13.07 1.82
CA TYR A 6 11.44 12.82 0.67
C TYR A 6 11.62 14.10 -0.14
N CYS A 7 12.85 14.43 -0.50
CA CYS A 7 13.17 15.54 -1.39
C CYS A 7 14.09 15.03 -2.51
N GLY A 8 13.62 15.13 -3.75
CA GLY A 8 14.34 14.74 -4.96
C GLY A 8 13.81 15.52 -6.16
N ALA A 9 14.58 15.54 -7.26
CA ALA A 9 14.18 16.24 -8.48
C ALA A 9 12.94 15.60 -9.16
N SER A 10 12.68 14.33 -8.86
CA SER A 10 11.52 13.55 -9.28
C SER A 10 11.01 12.71 -8.10
N LYS A 11 9.87 12.03 -8.26
CA LYS A 11 9.45 10.99 -7.30
C LYS A 11 10.53 9.91 -7.24
N ALA A 12 10.77 9.37 -6.04
CA ALA A 12 11.70 8.26 -5.85
C ALA A 12 11.39 7.13 -6.85
N ASP A 13 12.38 6.76 -7.65
CA ASP A 13 12.22 5.72 -8.66
C ASP A 13 12.02 4.34 -8.01
N HIS A 14 12.60 4.14 -6.81
CA HIS A 14 12.44 2.94 -6.02
C HIS A 14 11.76 3.25 -4.69
N VAL A 15 10.82 2.39 -4.32
CA VAL A 15 10.08 2.49 -3.05
C VAL A 15 11.03 2.32 -1.86
N ASP A 16 12.04 1.47 -2.02
CA ASP A 16 13.09 1.23 -1.03
C ASP A 16 13.82 2.51 -0.63
N ASP A 17 14.19 3.38 -1.58
CA ASP A 17 14.94 4.62 -1.29
C ASP A 17 14.20 5.55 -0.31
N TYR A 18 12.87 5.47 -0.29
CA TYR A 18 12.04 6.26 0.60
C TYR A 18 11.64 5.52 1.88
N LEU A 19 11.18 4.26 1.76
CA LEU A 19 10.57 3.55 2.88
C LEU A 19 11.56 2.74 3.71
N HIS A 20 12.77 2.49 3.23
CA HIS A 20 13.70 1.61 3.94
C HIS A 20 14.02 2.08 5.38
N PRO A 21 14.33 3.37 5.64
CA PRO A 21 14.56 3.85 7.01
C PRO A 21 13.35 3.62 7.92
N LEU A 22 12.16 4.00 7.44
CA LEU A 22 10.90 3.82 8.18
C LEU A 22 10.64 2.34 8.49
N VAL A 23 10.81 1.46 7.51
CA VAL A 23 10.58 0.01 7.67
C VAL A 23 11.56 -0.60 8.66
N SER A 24 12.82 -0.18 8.63
CA SER A 24 13.85 -0.67 9.56
C SER A 24 13.51 -0.31 11.01
N GLU A 25 13.16 0.95 11.26
CA GLU A 25 12.75 1.41 12.59
C GLU A 25 11.46 0.74 13.07
N MET A 26 10.45 0.66 12.19
CA MET A 26 9.20 -0.01 12.51
C MET A 26 9.42 -1.48 12.85
N LYS A 27 10.28 -2.18 12.12
CA LYS A 27 10.60 -3.58 12.42
C LYS A 27 11.16 -3.74 13.83
N ASP A 28 12.13 -2.89 14.20
CA ASP A 28 12.71 -2.92 15.55
C ASP A 28 11.65 -2.66 16.64
N ILE A 29 10.83 -1.62 16.45
CA ILE A 29 9.76 -1.25 17.39
C ILE A 29 8.70 -2.36 17.52
N LEU A 30 8.36 -3.03 16.42
CA LEU A 30 7.34 -4.08 16.40
C LEU A 30 7.86 -5.40 16.99
N ASP A 31 9.13 -5.73 16.74
CA ASP A 31 9.75 -6.96 17.22
C ASP A 31 10.17 -6.84 18.70
N ASN A 32 10.73 -5.69 19.08
CA ASN A 32 11.32 -5.48 20.41
C ASN A 32 10.43 -4.66 21.35
N GLY A 33 9.47 -3.88 20.84
CA GLY A 33 8.71 -2.91 21.63
C GLY A 33 9.51 -1.64 21.94
N VAL A 34 8.97 -0.79 22.80
CA VAL A 34 9.63 0.44 23.27
C VAL A 34 9.72 0.46 24.79
N CYS A 35 10.83 0.98 25.32
CA CYS A 35 11.01 1.18 26.75
C CYS A 35 10.64 2.62 27.13
N ILE A 36 9.60 2.78 27.95
CA ILE A 36 9.15 4.08 28.47
C ILE A 36 9.11 3.98 29.99
N ASP A 37 9.84 4.86 30.69
CA ASP A 37 9.97 4.88 32.15
C ASP A 37 10.36 3.52 32.75
N GLY A 38 11.28 2.81 32.08
CA GLY A 38 11.75 1.48 32.50
C GLY A 38 10.74 0.35 32.26
N ARG A 39 9.60 0.62 31.61
CA ARG A 39 8.59 -0.39 31.25
C ARG A 39 8.69 -0.73 29.77
N GLN A 40 8.76 -2.02 29.47
CA GLN A 40 8.70 -2.51 28.10
C GLN A 40 7.25 -2.52 27.61
N ILE A 41 6.97 -1.82 26.52
CA ILE A 41 5.65 -1.71 25.89
C ILE A 41 5.71 -2.39 24.54
N SER A 42 4.90 -3.43 24.36
CA SER A 42 4.74 -4.07 23.05
C SER A 42 3.89 -3.18 22.14
N ILE A 43 4.35 -3.00 20.90
CA ILE A 43 3.67 -2.19 19.89
C ILE A 43 3.17 -3.11 18.78
N LYS A 44 1.95 -2.83 18.29
CA LYS A 44 1.36 -3.51 17.14
C LYS A 44 0.98 -2.49 16.07
N LEU A 45 1.41 -2.75 14.84
CA LEU A 45 0.96 -2.01 13.67
C LEU A 45 -0.48 -2.42 13.34
N ARG A 46 -1.39 -1.44 13.28
CA ARG A 46 -2.81 -1.69 12.93
C ARG A 46 -3.10 -1.49 11.46
N ALA A 47 -2.62 -0.40 10.88
CA ALA A 47 -2.86 -0.07 9.49
C ALA A 47 -1.84 0.96 8.96
N ILE A 48 -1.61 0.95 7.65
CA ILE A 48 -0.91 2.00 6.91
C ILE A 48 -1.94 2.74 6.04
N ILE A 49 -2.24 3.97 6.41
CA ILE A 49 -3.22 4.81 5.72
C ILE A 49 -2.49 5.72 4.73
N ALA A 50 -2.92 5.69 3.47
CA ALA A 50 -2.38 6.53 2.42
C ALA A 50 -3.43 6.71 1.31
N GLY A 51 -3.34 7.79 0.53
CA GLY A 51 -4.19 7.98 -0.65
C GLY A 51 -3.88 7.01 -1.79
N ALA A 52 -4.75 6.90 -2.79
CA ALA A 52 -4.65 5.91 -3.86
C ALA A 52 -3.30 5.86 -4.61
N PRO A 53 -2.69 6.99 -5.02
CA PRO A 53 -1.40 6.96 -5.71
C PRO A 53 -0.26 6.47 -4.81
N THR A 54 -0.25 6.95 -3.57
CA THR A 54 0.76 6.60 -2.57
C THR A 54 0.63 5.14 -2.15
N ARG A 55 -0.60 4.61 -1.97
CA ARG A 55 -0.81 3.17 -1.69
C ARG A 55 -0.24 2.28 -2.79
N ALA A 56 -0.50 2.62 -4.05
CA ALA A 56 0.06 1.86 -5.17
C ALA A 56 1.59 1.92 -5.17
N PHE A 57 2.15 3.11 -4.91
CA PHE A 57 3.59 3.33 -4.80
C PHE A 57 4.20 2.51 -3.66
N ILE A 58 3.76 2.68 -2.41
CA ILE A 58 4.36 1.99 -1.26
C ILE A 58 4.23 0.46 -1.33
N LYS A 59 3.17 -0.06 -1.98
CA LYS A 59 3.00 -1.51 -2.19
C LYS A 59 3.76 -2.03 -3.42
N GLY A 60 4.27 -1.16 -4.28
CA GLY A 60 4.89 -1.55 -5.54
C GLY A 60 3.92 -2.22 -6.52
N VAL A 61 2.64 -1.84 -6.51
CA VAL A 61 1.58 -2.48 -7.31
C VAL A 61 1.07 -1.61 -8.46
N ALA A 62 0.31 -2.22 -9.36
CA ALA A 62 -0.38 -1.55 -10.45
C ALA A 62 -1.27 -0.41 -9.94
N TYR A 63 -1.25 0.69 -10.68
CA TYR A 63 -2.05 1.87 -10.39
C TYR A 63 -3.55 1.59 -10.59
N HIS A 64 -4.42 2.43 -10.02
CA HIS A 64 -5.88 2.23 -10.02
C HIS A 64 -6.52 2.13 -11.43
N ASN A 65 -5.82 2.59 -12.48
CA ASN A 65 -6.23 2.49 -13.89
C ASN A 65 -5.58 1.31 -14.64
N GLY A 66 -4.99 0.35 -13.95
CA GLY A 66 -4.39 -0.84 -14.56
C GLY A 66 -5.36 -2.01 -14.69
N ILE A 67 -5.15 -2.91 -15.66
CA ILE A 67 -5.99 -4.11 -15.83
C ILE A 67 -6.06 -4.94 -14.53
N HIS A 68 -4.95 -5.08 -13.79
CA HIS A 68 -4.91 -5.79 -12.51
C HIS A 68 -4.77 -4.83 -11.32
N ALA A 69 -5.50 -3.70 -11.32
CA ALA A 69 -5.29 -2.63 -10.34
C ALA A 69 -5.86 -2.87 -8.95
N CYS A 70 -6.94 -3.64 -8.83
CA CYS A 70 -7.59 -3.83 -7.54
C CYS A 70 -6.55 -4.33 -6.54
N MET A 71 -6.53 -3.79 -5.32
CA MET A 71 -5.53 -4.15 -4.30
C MET A 71 -6.03 -5.24 -3.35
N LYS A 72 -7.31 -5.61 -3.44
CA LYS A 72 -7.99 -6.55 -2.54
C LYS A 72 -8.37 -7.87 -3.22
N CYS A 73 -8.81 -7.85 -4.48
CA CYS A 73 -9.23 -9.04 -5.21
C CYS A 73 -8.66 -9.13 -6.63
N LYS A 74 -8.54 -10.35 -7.17
CA LYS A 74 -7.88 -10.68 -8.45
C LYS A 74 -8.68 -10.25 -9.70
N ILE A 75 -9.65 -9.36 -9.55
CA ILE A 75 -10.49 -8.87 -10.65
C ILE A 75 -9.65 -8.19 -11.73
N MET A 76 -10.03 -8.44 -12.98
CA MET A 76 -9.43 -7.81 -14.15
C MET A 76 -10.35 -6.73 -14.68
N GLY A 77 -9.80 -5.52 -14.80
CA GLY A 77 -10.48 -4.39 -15.40
C GLY A 77 -10.53 -4.51 -16.92
N ARG A 78 -11.58 -3.93 -17.51
CA ARG A 78 -11.74 -3.80 -18.96
C ARG A 78 -11.75 -2.32 -19.31
N SER A 79 -11.13 -1.99 -20.45
CA SER A 79 -11.22 -0.63 -20.99
C SER A 79 -12.52 -0.49 -21.76
N TYR A 80 -13.42 0.37 -21.29
CA TYR A 80 -14.65 0.75 -21.98
C TYR A 80 -14.69 2.27 -22.13
N GLN A 81 -14.84 2.77 -23.36
CA GLN A 81 -14.87 4.21 -23.66
C GLN A 81 -13.70 5.02 -23.04
N ARG A 82 -12.46 4.48 -23.09
CA ARG A 82 -11.25 5.07 -22.48
C ARG A 82 -11.26 5.17 -20.95
N ARG A 83 -12.21 4.50 -20.28
CA ARG A 83 -12.28 4.35 -18.82
C ARG A 83 -12.04 2.90 -18.45
N MET A 84 -11.34 2.67 -17.35
CA MET A 84 -11.17 1.32 -16.81
C MET A 84 -12.33 0.98 -15.88
N THR A 85 -13.06 -0.08 -16.19
CA THR A 85 -14.18 -0.58 -15.38
C THR A 85 -13.83 -1.96 -14.81
N TYR A 86 -14.25 -2.22 -13.57
CA TYR A 86 -14.07 -3.50 -12.89
C TYR A 86 -15.45 -4.03 -12.54
N GLU A 87 -15.91 -5.05 -13.26
CA GLU A 87 -17.26 -5.59 -13.13
C GLU A 87 -17.22 -7.04 -12.68
N GLY A 88 -18.05 -7.37 -11.70
CA GLY A 88 -18.19 -8.71 -11.13
C GLY A 88 -17.43 -8.90 -9.80
N THR A 89 -17.31 -10.17 -9.42
CA THR A 89 -16.64 -10.61 -8.18
C THR A 89 -15.45 -11.48 -8.56
N ALA A 90 -14.36 -11.37 -7.81
CA ALA A 90 -13.17 -12.18 -7.98
C ALA A 90 -12.65 -12.63 -6.63
N GLU A 91 -11.82 -13.68 -6.63
CA GLU A 91 -11.13 -14.16 -5.44
C GLU A 91 -10.32 -13.04 -4.76
N GLU A 92 -10.31 -13.06 -3.43
CA GLU A 92 -9.44 -12.17 -2.65
C GLU A 92 -7.97 -12.46 -2.91
N ARG A 93 -7.14 -11.43 -2.79
CA ARG A 93 -5.69 -11.63 -2.71
C ARG A 93 -5.30 -12.04 -1.31
N MET A 94 -4.25 -12.84 -1.23
CA MET A 94 -3.68 -13.28 0.04
C MET A 94 -2.29 -12.69 0.23
N ASP A 95 -1.95 -12.38 1.47
CA ASP A 95 -0.62 -11.88 1.84
C ASP A 95 0.46 -12.93 1.49
N GLU A 96 0.18 -14.21 1.72
CA GLU A 96 1.11 -15.29 1.42
C GLU A 96 1.38 -15.42 -0.09
N GLU A 97 0.34 -15.28 -0.92
CA GLU A 97 0.49 -15.26 -2.38
C GLU A 97 1.29 -14.02 -2.83
N PHE A 98 1.05 -12.87 -2.20
CA PHE A 98 1.79 -11.64 -2.48
C PHE A 98 3.28 -11.80 -2.15
N ARG A 99 3.61 -12.34 -0.97
CA ARG A 99 5.00 -12.59 -0.52
C ARG A 99 5.74 -13.59 -1.42
N ARG A 100 5.03 -14.56 -2.00
CA ARG A 100 5.59 -15.50 -2.98
C ARG A 100 5.76 -14.90 -4.39
N GLY A 101 5.32 -13.67 -4.62
CA GLY A 101 5.38 -13.02 -5.92
C GLY A 101 4.37 -13.56 -6.93
N ALA A 102 3.28 -14.18 -6.47
CA ALA A 102 2.30 -14.83 -7.34
C ALA A 102 1.56 -13.86 -8.29
N TYR A 103 1.65 -12.55 -8.04
CA TYR A 103 0.99 -11.53 -8.84
C TYR A 103 1.96 -10.65 -9.65
N CYS A 104 3.20 -11.10 -9.87
CA CYS A 104 4.21 -10.41 -10.68
C CYS A 104 3.73 -10.12 -12.11
N ILE A 105 2.84 -10.96 -12.64
CA ILE A 105 2.16 -10.71 -13.90
C ILE A 105 1.01 -9.74 -13.64
N GLY A 106 1.23 -8.47 -13.99
CA GLY A 106 0.16 -7.48 -14.08
C GLY A 106 -0.07 -6.66 -12.81
N HIS A 107 -0.04 -7.25 -11.60
CA HIS A 107 -0.35 -6.52 -10.35
C HIS A 107 0.88 -6.04 -9.60
N GLN A 108 1.80 -6.92 -9.20
CA GLN A 108 3.05 -6.56 -8.53
C GLN A 108 4.05 -6.07 -9.58
N LYS A 109 4.44 -4.80 -9.49
CA LYS A 109 5.31 -4.13 -10.46
C LYS A 109 6.73 -3.92 -9.96
N LYS A 110 6.88 -3.68 -8.67
CA LYS A 110 8.16 -3.41 -8.00
C LYS A 110 8.21 -4.12 -6.66
N PRO A 111 9.40 -4.51 -6.16
CA PRO A 111 9.54 -4.93 -4.77
C PRO A 111 9.15 -3.79 -3.83
N THR A 112 8.76 -4.13 -2.61
CA THR A 112 8.44 -3.18 -1.55
C THR A 112 9.10 -3.62 -0.24
N PRO A 113 9.73 -2.70 0.51
CA PRO A 113 10.38 -3.03 1.76
C PRO A 113 9.34 -3.36 2.85
N LEU A 114 8.06 -3.01 2.66
CA LEU A 114 6.98 -3.34 3.60
C LEU A 114 6.88 -4.84 3.89
N LEU A 115 7.30 -5.70 2.97
CA LEU A 115 7.32 -7.15 3.20
C LEU A 115 8.34 -7.58 4.27
N ALA A 116 9.30 -6.74 4.64
CA ALA A 116 10.22 -7.04 5.74
C ALA A 116 9.52 -7.07 7.11
N ILE A 117 8.36 -6.42 7.24
CA ILE A 117 7.52 -6.46 8.44
C ILE A 117 6.66 -7.73 8.38
N LYS A 118 7.01 -8.73 9.21
CA LYS A 118 6.33 -10.04 9.20
C LYS A 118 4.91 -9.99 9.76
N SER A 119 4.66 -9.08 10.69
CA SER A 119 3.35 -8.88 11.33
C SER A 119 2.36 -8.07 10.51
N LEU A 120 2.79 -7.52 9.36
CA LEU A 120 1.96 -6.75 8.44
C LEU A 120 1.34 -7.67 7.39
N ASP A 121 0.02 -7.67 7.27
CA ASP A 121 -0.69 -8.22 6.12
C ASP A 121 -0.81 -7.13 5.05
N ILE A 122 -0.03 -7.23 3.97
CA ILE A 122 0.03 -6.16 2.97
C ILE A 122 -1.28 -6.00 2.17
N VAL A 123 -2.13 -7.03 2.17
CA VAL A 123 -3.44 -6.97 1.53
C VAL A 123 -4.44 -6.31 2.47
N ARG A 124 -4.49 -6.69 3.75
CA ARG A 124 -5.52 -6.26 4.71
C ARG A 124 -5.18 -4.94 5.41
N ASP A 125 -3.96 -4.81 5.92
CA ASP A 125 -3.53 -3.71 6.79
C ASP A 125 -3.18 -2.42 6.02
N VAL A 126 -3.19 -2.48 4.69
CA VAL A 126 -3.20 -1.28 3.82
C VAL A 126 -4.62 -1.11 3.25
N PRO A 127 -5.54 -0.43 3.95
CA PRO A 127 -6.91 -0.28 3.51
C PRO A 127 -7.01 0.55 2.22
N THR A 128 -7.93 0.16 1.33
CA THR A 128 -8.24 0.91 0.11
C THR A 128 -9.20 2.06 0.39
N SER A 129 -10.02 1.93 1.44
CA SER A 129 -11.02 2.90 1.85
C SER A 129 -10.57 3.64 3.10
N ASP A 130 -10.27 4.92 2.93
CA ASP A 130 -10.27 5.90 3.98
C ASP A 130 -11.22 7.04 3.58
N ASP A 131 -12.18 7.34 4.46
CA ASP A 131 -13.29 8.27 4.19
C ASP A 131 -12.79 9.61 3.64
N LEU A 132 -11.62 10.06 4.10
CA LEU A 132 -11.00 11.29 3.64
C LEU A 132 -10.67 11.28 2.12
N HIS A 133 -10.15 10.18 1.58
CA HIS A 133 -9.72 10.15 0.17
C HIS A 133 -10.80 9.65 -0.78
N LEU A 134 -11.74 8.82 -0.33
CA LEU A 134 -12.83 8.35 -1.18
C LEU A 134 -14.03 9.30 -1.21
N VAL A 135 -14.44 9.86 -0.07
CA VAL A 135 -15.66 10.68 0.02
C VAL A 135 -15.37 12.14 -0.35
N ASN A 136 -14.25 12.70 0.09
CA ASN A 136 -13.97 14.13 -0.09
C ASN A 136 -13.14 14.46 -1.35
N ILE A 137 -12.32 13.53 -1.83
CA ILE A 137 -11.42 13.74 -3.00
C ILE A 137 -11.82 12.87 -4.20
N GLY A 138 -12.33 11.66 -3.98
CA GLY A 138 -12.75 10.74 -5.05
C GLY A 138 -13.97 11.23 -5.85
N ASN A 139 -14.82 12.06 -5.25
CA ASN A 139 -16.06 12.57 -5.86
C ASN A 139 -15.93 14.02 -6.38
N THR A 140 -14.76 14.66 -6.29
CA THR A 140 -14.57 16.08 -6.68
C THR A 140 -13.99 16.27 -8.09
N GLN A 141 -14.01 15.26 -8.95
CA GLN A 141 -13.62 15.40 -10.37
C GLN A 141 -14.79 15.46 -11.36
N ASP A 142 -16.03 15.69 -10.91
CA ASP A 142 -17.21 15.80 -11.78
C ASP A 142 -17.85 17.21 -11.84
N TYR A 143 -17.09 18.27 -11.54
CA TYR A 143 -17.51 19.65 -11.87
C TYR A 143 -16.31 20.56 -12.17
N CYS A 144 -15.81 20.52 -13.41
CA CYS A 144 -15.24 21.66 -14.13
C CYS A 144 -15.15 21.37 -15.62
#